data_AF-A0A8T4XC18-F1
#
_entry.id   AF-A0A8T4XC18-F1
#
_cell.length_a   1.000
_cell.length_b   1.000
_cell.length_c   1.000
_cell.angle_alpha   90.00
_cell.angle_beta   90.00
_cell.angle_gamma   90.00
#
_symmetry.space_group_name_H-M   'P 1'
#
loop_
_entity.id
_entity.type
_entity.pdbx_description
1 polymer ?
#
loop_
_entity_poly.entity_id
_entity_poly.type
_entity_poly.pdbx_seq_one_letter_code
_entity_poly.pdbx_strand_id
1 'polypeptide(L)' 'MIQCKICGTPLGKEPSTQQLDEHWKKQHEWHWKINQDKTPEEALLKKKQ' A
#
# COMPACT_ATOMS: atom_id res chain seq x y z
N MET A 1 -14.35 0.59 -2.38
CA MET A 1 -13.17 1.45 -2.60
C MET A 1 -12.10 0.93 -1.66
N ILE A 2 -10.94 0.61 -2.19
CA ILE A 2 -9.78 0.20 -1.41
C ILE A 2 -9.13 1.46 -0.85
N GLN A 3 -8.77 1.41 0.42
CA GLN A 3 -8.04 2.47 1.11
C GLN A 3 -6.72 1.91 1.63
N CYS A 4 -5.69 2.74 1.63
CA CYS A 4 -4.42 2.42 2.26
C CYS A 4 -4.65 2.17 3.75
N LYS A 5 -4.19 1.03 4.26
CA LYS A 5 -4.36 0.68 5.69
C LYS A 5 -3.51 1.52 6.63
N ILE A 6 -2.49 2.21 6.11
CA ILE A 6 -1.53 3.00 6.89
C ILE A 6 -2.05 4.44 7.08
N CYS A 7 -2.48 5.10 6.00
CA CYS A 7 -2.92 6.51 6.02
C CYS A 7 -4.39 6.74 5.67
N GLY A 8 -5.14 5.71 5.26
CA GLY A 8 -6.54 5.83 4.85
C GLY A 8 -6.77 6.46 3.48
N THR A 9 -5.71 6.82 2.74
CA THR A 9 -5.83 7.38 1.38
C THR A 9 -6.61 6.44 0.47
N PRO A 10 -7.61 6.94 -0.28
CA PRO A 10 -8.33 6.14 -1.26
C PRO A 10 -7.40 5.74 -2.41
N LEU A 11 -7.21 4.44 -2.62
CA LEU A 11 -6.36 3.88 -3.67
C LEU A 11 -7.17 3.54 -4.94
N GLY A 12 -8.50 3.76 -4.93
CA GLY A 12 -9.40 3.43 -6.03
C GLY A 12 -10.21 2.15 -5.76
N LYS A 13 -10.87 1.60 -6.79
CA LYS A 13 -11.61 0.33 -6.66
C LYS A 13 -10.70 -0.90 -6.81
N GLU A 14 -9.78 -0.85 -7.76
CA GLU A 14 -8.80 -1.91 -8.08
C GLU A 14 -7.43 -1.24 -8.35
N PRO A 15 -6.66 -0.89 -7.31
CA PRO A 15 -5.33 -0.34 -7.49
C PRO A 15 -4.38 -1.42 -8.00
N SER A 16 -3.63 -1.11 -9.06
CA SER A 16 -2.57 -1.98 -9.56
C SER A 16 -1.39 -2.03 -8.59
N THR A 17 -0.65 -3.13 -8.56
CA THR A 17 0.57 -3.30 -7.74
C THR A 17 1.56 -2.15 -7.94
N GLN A 18 1.68 -1.61 -9.15
CA GLN A 18 2.54 -0.44 -9.45
C GLN A 18 2.06 0.86 -8.78
N GLN A 19 0.75 1.12 -8.74
CA GLN A 19 0.19 2.29 -8.03
C GLN A 19 0.38 2.15 -6.51
N LEU A 20 0.24 0.92 -6.01
CA LEU A 20 0.50 0.61 -4.61
C LEU A 20 1.98 0.80 -4.27
N ASP A 21 2.91 0.31 -5.10
CA ASP A 21 4.34 0.51 -4.90
C ASP A 21 4.73 2.00 -4.92
N GLU A 22 4.22 2.77 -5.90
CA GLU A 22 4.49 4.21 -5.97
C GLU A 22 3.93 4.93 -4.72
N HIS A 23 2.68 4.64 -4.34
CA HIS A 23 2.09 5.20 -3.12
C HIS A 23 2.91 4.81 -1.88
N TRP A 24 3.35 3.55 -1.79
CA TRP A 24 4.13 3.05 -0.66
C TRP A 24 5.47 3.77 -0.56
N LYS A 25 6.22 3.86 -1.66
CA LYS A 25 7.50 4.57 -1.70
C LYS A 25 7.34 6.06 -1.40
N LYS A 26 6.30 6.69 -1.94
CA LYS A 26 6.13 8.15 -1.87
C LYS A 26 5.52 8.64 -0.56
N GLN A 27 4.53 7.94 -0.02
CA GLN A 27 3.83 8.34 1.21
C GLN A 27 4.40 7.66 2.45
N HIS A 28 5.07 6.53 2.26
CA HIS A 28 5.44 5.61 3.32
C HIS A 28 6.85 5.05 3.10
N GLU A 29 7.78 5.89 2.61
CA GLU A 29 9.16 5.51 2.27
C GLU A 29 9.85 4.74 3.40
N TRP A 30 9.68 5.20 4.64
CA TRP A 30 10.25 4.52 5.80
C TRP A 30 9.69 3.11 5.96
N HIS A 31 8.36 2.93 5.89
CA HIS A 31 7.72 1.61 5.91
C HIS A 31 8.18 0.73 4.74
N TRP A 32 8.37 1.31 3.55
CA TRP A 32 8.88 0.60 2.39
C TRP A 32 10.31 0.08 2.64
N LYS A 33 11.20 0.94 3.18
CA LYS A 33 12.59 0.57 3.53
C LYS A 33 12.66 -0.51 4.61
N ILE A 34 11.81 -0.47 5.63
CA ILE A 34 11.84 -1.46 6.73
C ILE A 34 11.02 -2.73 6.46
N ASN A 35 10.12 -2.73 5.47
CA ASN A 35 9.30 -3.90 5.10
C ASN A 35 9.50 -4.27 3.62
N GLN A 36 10.74 -4.22 3.11
CA GLN A 36 11.03 -4.66 1.73
C GLN A 36 10.69 -6.14 1.48
N ASP A 37 10.52 -6.93 2.54
CA ASP A 37 10.12 -8.33 2.49
C ASP A 37 8.63 -8.53 2.13
N LYS A 38 7.80 -7.49 2.29
CA LYS A 38 6.35 -7.54 1.99
C LYS A 38 6.06 -6.97 0.62
N THR A 39 5.02 -7.48 -0.04
CA THR A 39 4.51 -6.86 -1.25
C THR A 39 3.71 -5.58 -0.93
N PRO A 40 3.65 -4.60 -1.84
CA PRO A 40 2.85 -3.38 -1.66
C PRO A 40 1.37 -3.68 -1.39
N GLU A 41 0.84 -4.76 -1.95
CA GLU A 41 -0.51 -5.24 -1.65
C GLU A 41 -0.65 -5.68 -0.20
N GLU A 42 0.27 -6.48 0.32
CA GLU A 42 0.24 -6.90 1.72
C GLU A 42 0.49 -5.73 2.69
N ALA A 43 1.32 -4.78 2.30
CA ALA A 43 1.65 -3.62 3.11
C ALA A 43 0.53 -2.58 3.16
N LEU A 44 -0.17 -2.34 2.05
CA LEU A 44 -1.14 -1.26 1.94
C LEU A 44 -2.60 -1.74 2.00
N LEU A 45 -2.89 -2.97 1.58
CA LEU A 45 -4.25 -3.51 1.60
C LEU A 45 -4.53 -4.17 2.96
N LYS A 46 -5.73 -3.96 3.50
CA LYS A 46 -6.24 -4.83 4.56
C LYS A 46 -6.63 -6.16 3.92
N LYS A 47 -5.97 -7.25 4.31
CA LYS A 47 -6.53 -8.59 4.06
C LYS A 47 -7.92 -8.62 4.70
N LYS A 48 -8.95 -8.88 3.89
CA LYS A 48 -10.26 -9.26 4.41
C LYS A 48 -10.03 -10.58 5.16
N GLN A 49 -10.16 -10.54 6.48
CA GLN A 49 -10.31 -11.75 7.29
C GLN A 49 -11.61 -12.45 6.94
#